data_AF-A0A5P9PGC4-F1
#
_entry.id   AF-A0A5P9PGC4-F1
#
_cell.length_a   1.000
_cell.length_b   1.000
_cell.length_c   1.000
_cell.angle_alpha   90.00
_cell.angle_beta   90.00
_cell.angle_gamma   90.00
#
_symmetry.space_group_name_H-M   'P 1'
#
loop_
_entity.id
_entity.type
_entity.pdbx_description
1 polymer ?
#
loop_
_entity_poly.entity_id
_entity_poly.type
_entity_poly.pdbx_seq_one_letter_code
_entity_poly.pdbx_strand_id
1 'polypeptide(L)'
;MAVAIETGRTALGVVRWFVTAHAVAIFAQPVFAGSYLIGDYDMLALHALGADIVFYIGVAQLVPTAVLWRRTGVRWPFWTSLLLAVGESGQYFAGIAGALDLHVPLGVALVTLASIMVLAIWRTGARR
;
A
#
# COMPACT_ATOMS: atom_id res chain seq x y z
N MET A 1 -26.49 -2.00 -19.09
CA MET A 1 -26.08 -0.87 -18.25
C MET A 1 -26.02 -1.23 -16.75
N ALA A 2 -27.07 -1.82 -16.17
CA ALA A 2 -27.11 -2.23 -14.75
C ALA A 2 -25.97 -3.20 -14.32
N VAL A 3 -25.70 -4.24 -15.12
CA VAL A 3 -24.63 -5.23 -14.87
C VAL A 3 -23.22 -4.60 -14.84
N ALA A 4 -22.97 -3.59 -15.68
CA ALA A 4 -21.69 -2.86 -15.70
C ALA A 4 -21.50 -1.97 -14.45
N ILE A 5 -22.59 -1.39 -13.94
CA ILE A 5 -22.58 -0.59 -12.70
C ILE A 5 -22.34 -1.49 -11.48
N GLU A 6 -22.96 -2.66 -11.45
CA GLU A 6 -22.82 -3.62 -10.35
C GLU A 6 -21.41 -4.22 -10.28
N THR A 7 -20.86 -4.64 -11.41
CA THR A 7 -19.48 -5.15 -11.51
C THR A 7 -18.43 -4.10 -11.17
N GLY A 8 -18.69 -2.82 -11.42
CA GLY A 8 -17.85 -1.70 -10.97
C GLY A 8 -17.90 -1.47 -9.45
N ARG A 9 -19.07 -1.62 -8.81
CA ARG A 9 -19.21 -1.51 -7.35
C ARG A 9 -18.45 -2.63 -6.63
N THR A 10 -18.56 -3.87 -7.09
CA THR A 10 -17.82 -5.00 -6.51
C THR A 10 -16.31 -4.81 -6.67
N ALA A 11 -15.84 -4.40 -7.85
CA ALA A 11 -14.42 -4.11 -8.08
C ALA A 11 -13.89 -3.01 -7.15
N LEU A 12 -14.66 -1.92 -6.96
CA LEU A 12 -14.29 -0.85 -6.03
C LEU A 12 -14.26 -1.32 -4.56
N GLY A 13 -15.21 -2.19 -4.17
CA GLY A 13 -15.22 -2.79 -2.84
C GLY A 13 -13.96 -3.62 -2.54
N VAL A 14 -13.53 -4.44 -3.51
CA VAL A 14 -12.28 -5.21 -3.39
C VAL A 14 -11.07 -4.27 -3.32
N VAL A 15 -11.00 -3.25 -4.18
CA VAL A 15 -9.92 -2.25 -4.13
C VAL A 15 -9.87 -1.55 -2.77
N ARG A 16 -11.01 -1.16 -2.19
CA ARG A 16 -11.09 -0.56 -0.85
C ARG A 16 -10.48 -1.46 0.22
N TRP A 17 -10.79 -2.76 0.18
CA TRP A 17 -10.25 -3.72 1.12
C TRP A 17 -8.73 -3.80 1.06
N PHE A 18 -8.17 -3.93 -0.16
CA PHE A 18 -6.73 -3.96 -0.38
C PHE A 18 -6.04 -2.68 0.07
N VAL A 19 -6.51 -1.50 -0.36
CA VAL A 19 -5.84 -0.23 0.01
C VAL A 19 -5.89 0.02 1.51
N THR A 20 -6.98 -0.36 2.18
CA THR A 20 -7.09 -0.23 3.64
C THR A 20 -6.17 -1.21 4.36
N ALA A 21 -6.14 -2.49 3.96
CA ALA A 21 -5.23 -3.47 4.53
C ALA A 21 -3.77 -3.06 4.33
N HIS A 22 -3.44 -2.57 3.13
CA HIS A 22 -2.11 -2.07 2.81
C HIS A 22 -1.73 -0.88 3.69
N ALA A 23 -2.63 0.10 3.84
CA ALA A 23 -2.40 1.24 4.72
C ALA A 23 -2.17 0.80 6.17
N VAL A 24 -3.01 -0.09 6.72
CA VAL A 24 -2.83 -0.59 8.09
C VAL A 24 -1.45 -1.26 8.26
N ALA A 25 -1.07 -2.13 7.32
CA ALA A 25 0.22 -2.82 7.37
C ALA A 25 1.41 -1.84 7.28
N ILE A 26 1.37 -0.87 6.36
CA ILE A 26 2.46 0.08 6.18
C ILE A 26 2.55 1.09 7.33
N PHE A 27 1.43 1.41 8.01
CA PHE A 27 1.44 2.22 9.24
C PHE A 27 2.04 1.48 10.44
N ALA A 28 2.00 0.14 10.46
CA ALA A 28 2.65 -0.64 11.51
C ALA A 28 4.18 -0.62 11.39
N GLN A 29 4.72 -0.46 10.18
CA GLN A 29 6.18 -0.44 9.92
C GLN A 29 6.96 0.56 10.79
N PRO A 30 6.60 1.85 10.87
CA PRO A 30 7.31 2.80 11.72
C PRO A 30 7.17 2.49 13.23
N VAL A 31 6.14 1.77 13.66
CA VAL A 31 6.02 1.31 15.06
C VAL A 31 7.06 0.25 15.35
N PHE A 32 7.21 -0.75 14.48
CA PHE A 32 8.22 -1.81 14.63
C PHE A 32 9.64 -1.25 14.50
N ALA A 33 9.89 -0.45 13.46
CA ALA A 33 11.19 0.18 13.26
C ALA A 33 11.55 1.14 14.40
N GLY A 34 10.60 1.96 14.85
CA GLY A 34 10.80 2.87 15.98
C GLY A 34 11.10 2.13 17.28
N SER A 35 10.40 1.03 17.56
CA SER A 35 10.62 0.20 18.75
C SER A 35 12.00 -0.46 18.73
N TYR A 36 12.43 -0.95 17.56
CA TYR A 36 13.79 -1.44 17.35
C TYR A 36 14.85 -0.36 17.65
N LEU A 37 14.65 0.86 17.16
CA LEU A 37 15.60 1.97 17.36
C LEU A 37 15.71 2.42 18.82
N ILE A 38 14.71 2.16 19.67
CA ILE A 38 14.74 2.47 21.10
C ILE A 38 15.17 1.28 21.97
N GLY A 39 15.60 0.17 21.36
CA GLY A 39 16.26 -0.96 22.05
C GLY A 39 15.45 -2.25 22.14
N ASP A 40 14.23 -2.31 21.58
CA ASP A 40 13.48 -3.56 21.46
C ASP A 40 13.89 -4.32 20.20
N TYR A 41 15.00 -5.05 20.28
CA TYR A 41 15.63 -5.68 19.11
C TYR A 41 14.76 -6.75 18.43
N ASP A 42 13.82 -7.38 19.14
CA ASP A 42 12.89 -8.37 18.57
C ASP A 42 11.95 -7.74 17.54
N MET A 43 11.70 -6.43 17.65
CA MET A 43 10.88 -5.68 16.69
C MET A 43 11.51 -5.60 15.30
N LEU A 44 12.82 -5.90 15.15
CA LEU A 44 13.43 -6.04 13.82
C LEU A 44 12.84 -7.22 13.05
N ALA A 45 12.57 -8.35 13.72
CA ALA A 45 11.96 -9.50 13.07
C ALA A 45 10.52 -9.21 12.65
N LEU A 46 9.76 -8.49 13.49
CA LEU A 46 8.41 -8.04 13.16
C LEU A 46 8.41 -6.98 12.04
N HIS A 47 9.40 -6.09 12.02
CA HIS A 47 9.59 -5.14 10.93
C HIS A 47 9.85 -5.88 9.60
N ALA A 48 10.77 -6.85 9.58
CA ALA A 48 11.06 -7.65 8.40
C ALA A 48 9.83 -8.45 7.90
N LEU A 49 9.15 -9.16 8.80
CA LEU A 49 7.91 -9.88 8.45
C LEU A 49 6.82 -8.92 7.95
N GLY A 50 6.70 -7.77 8.60
CA GLY A 50 5.73 -6.76 8.19
C GLY A 50 6.08 -6.15 6.82
N ALA A 51 7.36 -6.01 6.48
CA ALA A 51 7.79 -5.61 5.14
C ALA A 51 7.34 -6.64 4.08
N ASP A 52 7.41 -7.94 4.38
CA ASP A 52 6.93 -9.00 3.48
C ASP A 52 5.42 -8.86 3.27
N ILE A 53 4.68 -8.67 4.36
CA ILE A 53 3.23 -8.50 4.32
C ILE A 53 2.84 -7.26 3.51
N VAL A 54 3.48 -6.11 3.77
CA VAL A 54 3.24 -4.86 3.02
C VAL A 54 3.47 -5.09 1.53
N PHE A 55 4.63 -5.62 1.16
CA PHE A 55 4.99 -5.85 -0.24
C PHE A 55 4.03 -6.82 -0.95
N TYR A 56 3.71 -7.95 -0.32
CA TYR A 56 2.80 -8.93 -0.93
C TYR A 56 1.36 -8.39 -1.05
N ILE A 57 0.90 -7.59 -0.09
CA ILE A 57 -0.38 -6.86 -0.24
C ILE A 57 -0.29 -5.88 -1.41
N GLY A 58 0.81 -5.11 -1.53
CA GLY A 58 1.05 -4.17 -2.62
C GLY A 58 1.04 -4.82 -4.01
N VAL A 59 1.75 -5.94 -4.16
CA VAL A 59 1.74 -6.74 -5.40
C VAL A 59 0.35 -7.31 -5.68
N ALA A 60 -0.33 -7.88 -4.68
CA ALA A 60 -1.67 -8.42 -4.85
C ALA A 60 -2.69 -7.33 -5.20
N GLN A 61 -2.54 -6.11 -4.68
CA GLN A 61 -3.37 -4.93 -4.96
C GLN A 61 -3.34 -4.51 -6.45
N LEU A 62 -2.30 -4.88 -7.21
CA LEU A 62 -2.23 -4.62 -8.66
C LEU A 62 -3.36 -5.30 -9.42
N VAL A 63 -3.77 -6.50 -9.01
CA VAL A 63 -4.82 -7.26 -9.69
C VAL A 63 -6.19 -6.57 -9.62
N PRO A 64 -6.77 -6.26 -8.45
CA PRO A 64 -8.07 -5.61 -8.38
C PRO A 64 -8.04 -4.18 -8.95
N THR A 65 -6.92 -3.46 -8.85
CA THR A 65 -6.81 -2.13 -9.44
C THR A 65 -6.71 -2.17 -10.97
N ALA A 66 -6.06 -3.20 -11.54
CA ALA A 66 -6.09 -3.46 -12.98
C ALA A 66 -7.50 -3.85 -13.45
N VAL A 67 -8.22 -4.68 -12.70
CA VAL A 67 -9.62 -5.02 -13.00
C VAL A 67 -10.50 -3.77 -12.96
N LEU A 68 -10.34 -2.91 -11.96
CA LEU A 68 -11.05 -1.64 -11.86
C LEU A 68 -10.76 -0.75 -13.07
N TRP A 69 -9.49 -0.62 -13.47
CA TRP A 69 -9.11 0.12 -14.68
C TRP A 69 -9.80 -0.46 -15.91
N ARG A 70 -9.72 -1.77 -16.15
CA ARG A 70 -10.33 -2.41 -17.33
C ARG A 70 -11.85 -2.24 -17.38
N ARG A 71 -12.53 -2.21 -16.24
CA ARG A 71 -14.01 -2.08 -16.18
C ARG A 71 -14.52 -0.65 -16.23
N THR A 72 -13.75 0.32 -15.75
CA THR A 72 -14.24 1.70 -15.53
C THR A 72 -13.44 2.77 -16.28
N GLY A 73 -12.28 2.42 -16.84
CA GLY A 73 -11.33 3.38 -17.41
C GLY A 73 -10.49 4.15 -16.38
N VAL A 74 -10.79 4.03 -15.07
CA VAL A 74 -10.08 4.74 -14.01
C VAL A 74 -8.71 4.10 -13.76
N ARG A 75 -7.67 4.66 -14.38
CA ARG A 75 -6.31 4.10 -14.42
C ARG A 75 -5.44 4.41 -13.20
N TRP A 76 -5.70 5.52 -12.49
CA TRP A 76 -4.79 6.01 -11.45
C TRP A 76 -4.55 5.02 -10.30
N PRO A 77 -5.53 4.22 -9.81
CA PRO A 77 -5.28 3.30 -8.70
C PRO A 77 -4.26 2.22 -9.04
N PHE A 78 -4.23 1.78 -10.30
CA PHE A 78 -3.25 0.81 -10.78
C PHE A 78 -1.84 1.41 -10.74
N TRP A 79 -1.65 2.59 -11.32
CA TRP A 79 -0.33 3.24 -11.36
C TRP A 79 0.17 3.62 -9.95
N THR A 80 -0.71 4.05 -9.06
CA THR A 80 -0.34 4.30 -7.65
C THR A 80 0.07 3.01 -6.94
N SER A 81 -0.64 1.90 -7.17
CA SER A 81 -0.27 0.59 -6.61
C SER A 81 1.06 0.09 -7.14
N LEU A 82 1.34 0.31 -8.43
CA LEU A 82 2.62 -0.03 -9.04
C LEU A 82 3.75 0.79 -8.44
N LEU A 83 3.55 2.10 -8.26
CA LEU A 83 4.53 2.97 -7.62
C LEU A 83 4.82 2.54 -6.17
N LEU A 84 3.79 2.16 -5.41
CA LEU A 84 3.94 1.60 -4.07
C LEU A 84 4.79 0.32 -4.08
N ALA A 85 4.45 -0.68 -4.91
CA ALA A 85 5.20 -1.94 -4.99
C ALA A 85 6.67 -1.74 -5.41
N VAL A 86 6.94 -0.82 -6.35
CA VAL A 86 8.31 -0.45 -6.75
C VAL A 86 9.04 0.25 -5.60
N GLY A 87 8.38 1.18 -4.92
CA GLY A 87 8.94 1.88 -3.77
C GLY A 87 9.24 0.95 -2.60
N GLU A 88 8.36 0.00 -2.31
CA GLU A 88 8.54 -1.05 -1.30
C GLU A 88 9.70 -1.99 -1.65
N SER A 89 9.88 -2.31 -2.94
CA SER A 89 11.10 -3.01 -3.39
C SER A 89 12.36 -2.19 -3.08
N GLY A 90 12.30 -0.87 -3.30
CA GLY A 90 13.35 0.06 -2.89
C GLY A 90 13.58 0.08 -1.37
N GLN A 91 12.50 0.01 -0.57
CA GLN A 91 12.59 -0.11 0.89
C GLN A 91 13.32 -1.36 1.33
N TYR A 92 13.06 -2.51 0.70
CA TYR A 92 13.77 -3.77 0.97
C TYR A 92 15.28 -3.61 0.81
N PHE A 93 15.71 -3.11 -0.35
CA PHE A 93 17.14 -2.96 -0.62
C PHE A 93 17.78 -1.94 0.32
N ALA A 94 17.11 -0.81 0.58
CA ALA A 94 17.62 0.19 1.53
C ALA A 94 17.70 -0.36 2.97
N GLY A 95 16.71 -1.15 3.40
CA GLY A 95 16.67 -1.78 4.72
C GLY A 95 17.76 -2.84 4.91
N ILE A 96 17.94 -3.73 3.94
CA ILE A 96 19.01 -4.75 3.95
C ILE A 96 20.39 -4.09 3.95
N ALA A 97 20.56 -3.00 3.22
CA ALA A 97 21.82 -2.24 3.18
C ALA A 97 22.06 -1.37 4.43
N GLY A 98 21.08 -1.23 5.33
CA GLY A 98 21.16 -0.33 6.47
C GLY A 98 21.25 1.16 6.08
N ALA A 99 20.83 1.52 4.87
CA ALA A 99 20.90 2.88 4.33
C ALA A 99 19.75 3.73 4.90
N LEU A 100 19.83 4.09 6.18
CA LEU A 100 18.75 4.77 6.92
C LEU A 100 18.40 6.15 6.36
N ASP A 101 19.37 6.85 5.78
CA ASP A 101 19.22 8.15 5.11
C ASP A 101 18.31 8.07 3.88
N LEU A 102 18.25 6.92 3.20
CA LEU A 102 17.29 6.64 2.13
C LEU A 102 16.04 5.93 2.65
N HIS A 103 16.22 4.92 3.50
CA HIS A 103 15.16 4.05 3.99
C HIS A 103 14.09 4.85 4.75
N VAL A 104 14.47 5.71 5.68
CA VAL A 104 13.49 6.46 6.49
C VAL A 104 12.69 7.46 5.63
N PRO A 105 13.29 8.35 4.82
CA PRO A 105 12.51 9.27 3.99
C PRO A 105 11.62 8.57 2.96
N LEU A 106 12.12 7.50 2.32
CA LEU A 106 11.32 6.73 1.37
C LEU A 106 10.14 6.04 2.08
N GLY A 107 10.33 5.49 3.29
CA GLY A 107 9.26 4.90 4.08
C GLY A 107 8.15 5.91 4.40
N VAL A 108 8.52 7.12 4.82
CA VAL A 108 7.57 8.22 5.05
C VAL A 108 6.82 8.60 3.78
N ALA A 109 7.51 8.68 2.64
CA ALA A 109 6.89 8.98 1.35
C ALA A 109 5.87 7.92 0.94
N LEU A 110 6.16 6.64 1.16
CA LEU A 110 5.25 5.53 0.83
C LEU A 110 4.03 5.48 1.76
N VAL A 111 4.22 5.67 3.07
CA VAL A 111 3.10 5.82 4.02
C VAL A 111 2.18 6.97 3.60
N THR A 112 2.77 8.10 3.19
CA THR A 112 2.01 9.27 2.72
C THR A 112 1.24 8.95 1.44
N LEU A 113 1.87 8.29 0.46
CA LEU A 113 1.25 7.88 -0.80
C LEU A 113 0.08 6.90 -0.55
N ALA A 114 0.28 5.88 0.30
CA ALA A 114 -0.75 4.92 0.69
C ALA A 114 -1.93 5.62 1.39
N SER A 115 -1.66 6.59 2.25
CA SER A 115 -2.68 7.41 2.92
C SER A 115 -3.52 8.21 1.92
N ILE A 116 -2.88 8.89 0.98
CA ILE A 116 -3.55 9.64 -0.08
C ILE A 116 -4.41 8.69 -0.92
N MET A 117 -3.88 7.52 -1.29
CA MET A 117 -4.60 6.52 -2.07
C MET A 117 -5.85 6.03 -1.35
N VAL A 118 -5.75 5.65 -0.06
CA VAL A 118 -6.89 5.25 0.77
C VAL A 118 -7.94 6.36 0.80
N LEU A 119 -7.55 7.59 1.12
CA LEU A 119 -8.50 8.71 1.21
C LEU A 119 -9.19 8.99 -0.13
N ALA A 120 -8.44 8.93 -1.23
CA ALA A 120 -8.97 9.11 -2.57
C ALA A 120 -9.97 8.00 -2.96
N ILE A 121 -9.62 6.73 -2.74
CA ILE A 121 -10.50 5.57 -3.05
C ILE A 121 -11.78 5.59 -2.20
N TRP A 122 -11.70 5.98 -0.94
CA TRP A 122 -12.91 6.06 -0.11
C TRP A 122 -13.81 7.23 -0.50
N ARG A 123 -13.25 8.34 -0.98
CA ARG A 123 -14.00 9.51 -1.49
C ARG A 123 -14.68 9.31 -2.85
N THR A 124 -14.22 8.40 -3.70
CA THR A 124 -14.85 8.18 -5.03
C THR A 124 -16.30 7.69 -4.95
N GLY A 125 -16.72 7.08 -3.83
CA GLY A 125 -18.10 6.64 -3.62
C GLY A 125 -19.02 7.68 -2.97
N ALA A 126 -18.47 8.75 -2.36
CA ALA A 126 -19.22 9.79 -1.66
C ALA A 126 -19.68 10.94 -2.58
N ARG A 127 -19.17 10.99 -3.81
CA ARG A 127 -19.50 12.03 -4.82
C ARG A 127 -20.55 11.55 -5.83
N ARG A 128 -21.58 10.83 -5.36
CA ARG A 128 -22.75 10.50 -6.19
C ARG A 128 -23.82 11.56 -6.05
#